data_AF-A0A970YH49-F1
#
_entry.id   AF-A0A970YH49-F1
#
_cell.length_a   1.000
_cell.length_b   1.000
_cell.length_c   1.000
_cell.angle_alpha   90.00
_cell.angle_beta   90.00
_cell.angle_gamma   90.00
#
_symmetry.space_group_name_H-M   'P 1'
#
loop_
_entity.id
_entity.type
_entity.pdbx_description
1 polymer ?
#
loop_
_entity_poly.entity_id
_entity_poly.type
_entity_poly.pdbx_seq_one_letter_code
_entity_poly.pdbx_strand_id
1 'polypeptide(L)'
;IGTNTEIALHHRGRLITCSTASGPAFEGAHISCGMRAAEGAVERVEVSDGSVKYQTINDRPAVGVCGSGILDVVAQLYRNEVLDMKGGMQEGSARVRNTDNGREFVLVPADESGTGQDIVVTRADIGEIQLAKAAMRAGVNVLLAEAGITAKDVQRFVVAGAFGTYIDVQSAMDIAMFPELPLERFQQVGNAAGAGARMALLSVVARRHAADIAHKAQYVELTNDMRFTEQFTLAMFLSQDLMS
;
A
#
# COMPACT_ATOMS: atom_id res chain seq x y z
N ILE A 1 -0.19 8.72 0.19
CA ILE A 1 0.06 7.59 -0.73
C ILE A 1 -0.46 7.94 -2.11
N GLY A 2 0.41 7.88 -3.10
CA GLY A 2 0.15 7.97 -4.53
C GLY A 2 1.31 7.35 -5.30
N THR A 3 1.51 7.73 -6.56
CA THR A 3 2.70 7.33 -7.34
C THR A 3 4.01 7.59 -6.59
N ASN A 4 4.09 8.74 -5.92
CA ASN A 4 5.05 8.97 -4.84
C ASN A 4 4.34 8.84 -3.50
N THR A 5 5.10 8.49 -2.47
CA THR A 5 4.62 8.55 -1.09
C THR A 5 5.45 9.56 -0.31
N GLU A 6 4.83 10.68 0.02
CA GLU A 6 5.36 11.65 0.96
C GLU A 6 4.98 11.25 2.39
N ILE A 7 5.96 11.29 3.29
CA ILE A 7 5.82 10.90 4.68
C ILE A 7 6.27 12.06 5.54
N ALA A 8 5.49 12.38 6.58
CA ALA A 8 5.81 13.42 7.55
C ALA A 8 5.72 12.84 8.96
N LEU A 9 6.78 13.00 9.75
CA LEU A 9 6.83 12.65 11.16
C LEU A 9 6.91 13.93 11.99
N HIS A 10 5.91 14.11 12.86
CA HIS A 10 5.92 15.16 13.86
C HIS A 10 6.23 14.58 15.23
N HIS A 11 7.38 14.95 15.81
CA HIS A 11 7.81 14.48 17.12
C HIS A 11 8.47 15.61 17.92
N ARG A 12 7.99 15.86 19.14
CA ARG A 12 8.53 16.89 20.06
C ARG A 12 8.74 18.27 19.41
N GLY A 13 7.78 18.70 18.59
CA GLY A 13 7.80 20.01 17.92
C GLY A 13 8.70 20.08 16.66
N ARG A 14 9.37 18.98 16.30
CA ARG A 14 10.08 18.82 15.02
C ARG A 14 9.15 18.19 14.00
N LEU A 15 9.19 18.71 12.78
CA LEU A 15 8.52 18.13 11.60
C LEU A 15 9.59 17.71 10.61
N ILE A 16 9.83 16.40 10.49
CA ILE A 16 10.74 15.84 9.49
C ILE A 16 9.94 15.14 8.40
N THR A 17 10.40 15.23 7.16
CA THR A 17 9.66 14.71 6.00
C THR A 17 10.59 14.01 5.04
N CYS A 18 10.10 12.99 4.34
CA CYS A 18 10.79 12.40 3.19
C CYS A 18 9.78 12.08 2.08
N SER A 19 10.28 11.74 0.90
CA SER A 19 9.47 11.24 -0.21
C SER A 19 10.10 10.00 -0.80
N THR A 20 9.28 9.01 -1.12
CA THR A 20 9.71 7.71 -1.66
C THR A 20 9.00 7.43 -2.96
N ALA A 21 9.73 6.89 -3.95
CA ALA A 21 9.14 6.43 -5.20
C ALA A 21 8.43 5.07 -4.97
N SER A 22 7.14 5.11 -4.67
CA SER A 22 6.31 3.91 -4.49
C SER A 22 5.81 3.32 -5.81
N GLY A 23 5.90 4.06 -6.92
CA GLY A 23 5.39 3.65 -8.21
C GLY A 23 3.85 3.63 -8.27
N PRO A 24 3.26 3.41 -9.46
CA PRO A 24 1.83 3.54 -9.66
C PRO A 24 1.05 2.23 -9.43
N ALA A 25 1.67 1.22 -8.79
CA ALA A 25 1.08 -0.10 -8.55
C ALA A 25 -0.27 0.00 -7.81
N PHE A 26 -0.33 0.84 -6.77
CA PHE A 26 -1.57 1.09 -6.01
C PHE A 26 -2.60 1.97 -6.74
N GLU A 27 -2.27 2.49 -7.92
CA GLU A 27 -3.21 3.14 -8.83
C GLU A 27 -3.74 2.18 -9.91
N GLY A 28 -3.33 0.90 -9.84
CA GLY A 28 -3.70 -0.16 -10.79
C GLY A 28 -2.84 -0.20 -12.06
N ALA A 29 -1.80 0.64 -12.16
CA ALA A 29 -0.86 0.57 -13.28
C ALA A 29 0.26 -0.44 -13.00
N HIS A 30 0.83 -1.02 -14.07
CA HIS A 30 1.83 -2.09 -14.00
C HIS A 30 1.36 -3.39 -13.32
N ILE A 31 0.07 -3.49 -13.01
CA ILE A 31 -0.59 -4.72 -12.59
C ILE A 31 -1.34 -5.30 -13.79
N SER A 32 -1.15 -6.58 -14.06
CA SER A 32 -1.58 -7.28 -15.28
C SER A 32 -3.08 -7.14 -15.56
N CYS A 33 -3.91 -7.43 -14.56
CA CYS A 33 -5.36 -7.15 -14.58
C CYS A 33 -5.72 -5.89 -13.76
N GLY A 34 -4.77 -4.98 -13.62
CA GLY A 34 -4.92 -3.76 -12.84
C GLY A 34 -5.77 -2.71 -13.52
N MET A 35 -6.53 -1.97 -12.72
CA MET A 35 -7.30 -0.83 -13.18
C MET A 35 -7.47 0.22 -12.09
N ARG A 36 -7.88 1.43 -12.48
CA ARG A 36 -8.29 2.43 -11.49
C ARG A 36 -9.55 1.97 -10.76
N ALA A 37 -9.75 2.50 -9.55
CA ALA A 37 -11.00 2.31 -8.81
C ALA A 37 -12.17 2.91 -9.61
N ALA A 38 -12.93 2.03 -10.26
CA ALA A 38 -14.10 2.32 -11.08
C ALA A 38 -15.06 1.13 -11.02
N GLU A 39 -16.26 1.30 -11.58
CA GLU A 39 -17.28 0.26 -11.65
C GLU A 39 -16.73 -1.09 -12.12
N GLY A 40 -17.01 -2.16 -11.38
CA GLY A 40 -16.52 -3.52 -11.68
C GLY A 40 -15.07 -3.79 -11.29
N ALA A 41 -14.34 -2.84 -10.73
CA ALA A 41 -13.02 -3.13 -10.15
C ALA A 41 -13.17 -3.88 -8.83
N VAL A 42 -12.45 -4.99 -8.67
CA VAL A 42 -12.33 -5.70 -7.39
C VAL A 42 -11.60 -4.80 -6.39
N GLU A 43 -12.27 -4.48 -5.27
CA GLU A 43 -11.77 -3.55 -4.26
C GLU A 43 -11.52 -4.17 -2.88
N ARG A 44 -12.10 -5.36 -2.62
CA ARG A 44 -11.90 -6.16 -1.42
C ARG A 44 -11.79 -7.63 -1.78
N VAL A 45 -10.90 -8.34 -1.09
CA VAL A 45 -10.72 -9.79 -1.27
C VAL A 45 -10.56 -10.48 0.09
N GLU A 46 -11.21 -11.63 0.23
CA GLU A 46 -11.06 -12.54 1.35
C GLU A 46 -10.77 -13.94 0.81
N VAL A 47 -9.72 -14.58 1.34
CA VAL A 47 -9.38 -15.96 1.01
C VAL A 47 -9.48 -16.79 2.28
N SER A 48 -10.30 -17.83 2.24
CA SER A 48 -10.53 -18.74 3.36
C SER A 48 -10.75 -20.16 2.84
N ASP A 49 -10.04 -21.14 3.39
CA ASP A 49 -10.19 -22.57 3.05
C ASP A 49 -10.12 -22.86 1.54
N GLY A 50 -9.24 -22.14 0.83
CA GLY A 50 -9.08 -22.26 -0.63
C GLY A 50 -10.20 -21.61 -1.47
N SER A 51 -11.24 -21.06 -0.84
CA SER A 51 -12.26 -20.25 -1.48
C SER A 51 -11.87 -18.77 -1.54
N VAL A 52 -12.33 -18.08 -2.58
CA VAL A 52 -12.11 -16.64 -2.79
C VAL A 52 -13.46 -15.96 -2.75
N LYS A 53 -13.60 -14.95 -1.91
CA LYS A 53 -14.68 -13.98 -1.94
C LYS A 53 -14.12 -12.63 -2.31
N TYR A 54 -14.86 -11.87 -3.10
CA TYR A 54 -14.45 -10.54 -3.51
C TYR A 54 -15.66 -9.60 -3.57
N GLN A 55 -15.38 -8.30 -3.46
CA GLN A 55 -16.35 -7.23 -3.69
C GLN A 55 -15.85 -6.34 -4.82
N THR A 56 -16.76 -5.93 -5.68
CA THR A 56 -16.48 -4.96 -6.74
C THR A 56 -17.18 -3.64 -6.47
N ILE A 57 -16.61 -2.56 -6.99
CA ILE A 57 -17.24 -1.24 -6.92
C ILE A 57 -18.59 -1.27 -7.65
N ASN A 58 -19.64 -0.84 -6.95
CA ASN A 58 -21.05 -0.84 -7.36
C ASN A 58 -21.67 -2.23 -7.59
N ASP A 59 -21.06 -3.30 -7.07
CA ASP A 59 -21.57 -4.68 -7.20
C ASP A 59 -21.76 -5.13 -8.67
N ARG A 60 -20.82 -4.72 -9.53
CA ARG A 60 -20.84 -5.01 -10.97
C ARG A 60 -19.91 -6.17 -11.31
N PRO A 61 -20.14 -6.90 -12.42
CA PRO A 61 -19.26 -7.98 -12.83
C PRO A 61 -17.80 -7.53 -12.84
N ALA A 62 -16.91 -8.37 -12.31
CA ALA A 62 -15.51 -7.99 -12.14
C ALA A 62 -14.82 -7.82 -13.51
N VAL A 63 -14.14 -6.70 -13.72
CA VAL A 63 -13.40 -6.42 -14.97
C VAL A 63 -11.92 -6.13 -14.77
N GLY A 64 -11.47 -6.13 -13.52
CA GLY A 64 -10.07 -5.94 -13.13
C GLY A 64 -9.96 -5.74 -11.62
N VAL A 65 -8.76 -5.39 -11.17
CA VAL A 65 -8.43 -5.22 -9.75
C VAL A 65 -7.93 -3.80 -9.52
N CYS A 66 -8.50 -3.09 -8.54
CA CYS A 66 -7.99 -1.77 -8.16
C CYS A 66 -6.90 -1.87 -7.08
N GLY A 67 -6.29 -0.73 -6.74
CA GLY A 67 -5.23 -0.66 -5.73
C GLY A 67 -5.57 -1.36 -4.42
N SER A 68 -6.77 -1.11 -3.85
CA SER A 68 -7.14 -1.72 -2.56
C SER A 68 -7.36 -3.22 -2.72
N GLY A 69 -7.94 -3.64 -3.84
CA GLY A 69 -8.11 -5.05 -4.18
C GLY A 69 -6.77 -5.78 -4.30
N ILE A 70 -5.79 -5.22 -5.01
CA ILE A 70 -4.49 -5.91 -5.19
C ILE A 70 -3.72 -5.99 -3.87
N LEU A 71 -3.80 -4.97 -3.02
CA LEU A 71 -3.25 -4.99 -1.67
C LEU A 71 -3.87 -6.13 -0.83
N ASP A 72 -5.21 -6.22 -0.82
CA ASP A 72 -5.93 -7.29 -0.13
C ASP A 72 -5.55 -8.66 -0.69
N VAL A 73 -5.45 -8.81 -2.02
CA VAL A 73 -5.03 -10.08 -2.62
C VAL A 73 -3.66 -10.50 -2.10
N VAL A 74 -2.66 -9.63 -2.14
CA VAL A 74 -1.31 -10.00 -1.66
C VAL A 74 -1.33 -10.39 -0.18
N ALA A 75 -2.05 -9.64 0.66
CA ALA A 75 -2.18 -9.94 2.08
C ALA A 75 -2.87 -11.28 2.32
N GLN A 76 -3.99 -11.54 1.65
CA GLN A 76 -4.76 -12.77 1.79
C GLN A 76 -3.99 -13.98 1.31
N LEU A 77 -3.30 -13.87 0.17
CA LEU A 77 -2.48 -14.96 -0.36
C LEU A 77 -1.28 -15.25 0.54
N TYR A 78 -0.68 -14.23 1.15
CA TYR A 78 0.38 -14.41 2.14
C TYR A 78 -0.12 -15.10 3.42
N ARG A 79 -1.26 -14.64 3.98
CA ARG A 79 -1.85 -15.25 5.19
C ARG A 79 -2.29 -16.71 5.00
N ASN A 80 -2.68 -17.06 3.78
CA ASN A 80 -3.11 -18.41 3.43
C ASN A 80 -1.97 -19.26 2.84
N GLU A 81 -0.70 -18.85 3.02
CA GLU A 81 0.50 -19.58 2.59
C GLU A 81 0.58 -19.86 1.08
N VAL A 82 -0.23 -19.17 0.27
CA VAL A 82 -0.14 -19.20 -1.20
C VAL A 82 1.08 -18.40 -1.66
N LEU A 83 1.47 -17.38 -0.91
CA LEU A 83 2.74 -16.68 -1.08
C LEU A 83 3.68 -16.99 0.09
N ASP A 84 4.95 -17.22 -0.21
CA ASP A 84 6.00 -17.20 0.80
C ASP A 84 6.38 -15.76 1.19
N MET A 85 7.24 -15.61 2.19
CA MET A 85 7.72 -14.30 2.66
C MET A 85 8.44 -13.47 1.58
N LYS A 86 8.95 -14.09 0.52
CA LYS A 86 9.61 -13.42 -0.61
C LYS A 86 8.63 -13.09 -1.73
N GLY A 87 7.34 -13.38 -1.58
CA GLY A 87 6.31 -13.22 -2.60
C GLY A 87 6.30 -14.33 -3.65
N GLY A 88 7.00 -15.45 -3.42
CA GLY A 88 6.99 -16.62 -4.28
C GLY A 88 5.68 -17.40 -4.15
N MET A 89 4.99 -17.61 -5.27
CA MET A 89 3.72 -18.32 -5.31
C MET A 89 3.93 -19.84 -5.19
N GLN A 90 3.38 -20.43 -4.13
CA GLN A 90 3.50 -21.85 -3.80
C GLN A 90 2.48 -22.69 -4.58
N GLU A 91 2.80 -23.97 -4.76
CA GLU A 91 1.84 -24.96 -5.26
C GLU A 91 0.92 -25.41 -4.11
N GLY A 92 -0.30 -25.82 -4.43
CA GLY A 92 -1.24 -26.40 -3.45
C GLY A 92 -2.61 -25.74 -3.43
N SER A 93 -2.71 -24.48 -3.89
CA SER A 93 -4.02 -23.87 -4.17
C SER A 93 -4.51 -24.28 -5.55
N ALA A 94 -5.78 -24.70 -5.65
CA ALA A 94 -6.44 -25.05 -6.92
C ALA A 94 -6.54 -23.87 -7.90
N ARG A 95 -6.33 -22.64 -7.41
CA ARG A 95 -6.36 -21.40 -8.20
C ARG A 95 -4.98 -20.97 -8.70
N VAL A 96 -3.91 -21.67 -8.30
CA VAL A 96 -2.56 -21.42 -8.82
C VAL A 96 -2.31 -22.32 -10.02
N ARG A 97 -1.89 -21.72 -11.14
CA ARG A 97 -1.50 -22.47 -12.35
C ARG A 97 -0.14 -22.01 -12.86
N ASN A 98 0.52 -22.90 -13.59
CA ASN A 98 1.76 -22.60 -14.30
C ASN A 98 1.43 -22.06 -15.71
N THR A 99 2.10 -20.98 -16.10
CA THR A 99 2.07 -20.41 -17.46
C THR A 99 3.49 -20.27 -17.99
N ASP A 100 3.64 -19.91 -19.26
CA ASP A 100 4.95 -19.62 -19.87
C ASP A 100 5.67 -18.44 -19.18
N ASN A 101 4.93 -17.55 -18.52
CA ASN A 101 5.45 -16.38 -17.80
C ASN A 101 5.62 -16.64 -16.29
N GLY A 102 5.49 -17.89 -15.85
CA GLY A 102 5.54 -18.29 -14.45
C GLY A 102 4.17 -18.56 -13.84
N ARG A 103 4.10 -18.60 -12.51
CA ARG A 103 2.86 -18.89 -11.78
C ARG A 103 1.97 -17.65 -11.66
N GLU A 104 0.66 -17.89 -11.78
CA GLU A 104 -0.38 -16.91 -11.53
C GLU A 104 -1.51 -17.50 -10.70
N PHE A 105 -2.21 -16.63 -9.99
CA PHE A 105 -3.39 -16.95 -9.20
C PHE A 105 -4.64 -16.45 -9.90
N VAL A 106 -5.61 -17.33 -10.14
CA VAL A 106 -6.91 -16.97 -10.72
C VAL A 106 -7.81 -16.39 -9.63
N LEU A 107 -7.93 -15.06 -9.61
CA LEU A 107 -8.78 -14.33 -8.67
C LEU A 107 -10.25 -14.49 -9.04
N VAL A 108 -10.61 -14.16 -10.28
CA VAL A 108 -11.98 -14.31 -10.81
C VAL A 108 -11.92 -15.14 -12.09
N PRO A 109 -12.59 -16.30 -12.14
CA PRO A 109 -12.70 -17.10 -13.35
C PRO A 109 -13.42 -16.39 -14.49
N ALA A 110 -13.12 -16.75 -15.73
CA ALA A 110 -13.70 -16.13 -16.92
C ALA A 110 -15.23 -16.15 -16.98
N ASP A 111 -15.88 -17.21 -16.49
CA ASP A 111 -17.34 -17.38 -16.46
C ASP A 111 -18.04 -16.52 -15.39
N GLU A 112 -17.30 -16.04 -14.38
CA GLU A 112 -17.76 -15.08 -13.38
C GLU A 112 -17.39 -13.62 -13.74
N SER A 113 -16.40 -13.43 -14.60
CA SER A 113 -15.89 -12.12 -14.99
C SER A 113 -16.83 -11.35 -15.94
N GLY A 114 -16.84 -10.02 -15.84
CA GLY A 114 -17.48 -9.14 -16.81
C GLY A 114 -16.74 -9.02 -18.14
N THR A 115 -15.49 -9.49 -18.23
CA THR A 115 -14.66 -9.46 -19.45
C THR A 115 -14.77 -10.75 -20.26
N GLY A 116 -15.32 -11.82 -19.69
CA GLY A 116 -15.26 -13.16 -20.28
C GLY A 116 -13.84 -13.74 -20.30
N GLN A 117 -12.94 -13.23 -19.47
CA GLN A 117 -11.53 -13.65 -19.35
C GLN A 117 -11.16 -13.75 -17.88
N ASP A 118 -10.25 -14.67 -17.52
CA ASP A 118 -9.78 -14.79 -16.14
C ASP A 118 -9.14 -13.48 -15.67
N ILE A 119 -9.52 -13.01 -14.48
CA ILE A 119 -8.80 -11.96 -13.76
C ILE A 119 -7.75 -12.66 -12.90
N VAL A 120 -6.48 -12.43 -13.22
CA VAL A 120 -5.35 -13.12 -12.59
C VAL A 120 -4.44 -12.14 -11.85
N VAL A 121 -3.70 -12.67 -10.89
CA VAL A 121 -2.59 -11.98 -10.20
C VAL A 121 -1.32 -12.79 -10.41
N THR A 122 -0.34 -12.18 -11.07
CA THR A 122 0.91 -12.82 -11.46
C THR A 122 2.02 -12.57 -10.43
N ARG A 123 3.12 -13.34 -10.52
CA ARG A 123 4.32 -13.06 -9.70
C ARG A 123 4.91 -11.66 -9.94
N ALA A 124 4.80 -11.13 -11.16
CA ALA A 124 5.25 -9.78 -11.48
C ALA A 124 4.40 -8.73 -10.76
N ASP A 125 3.08 -8.91 -10.72
CA ASP A 125 2.16 -8.03 -9.99
C ASP A 125 2.50 -7.99 -8.49
N ILE A 126 2.78 -9.16 -7.89
CA ILE A 126 3.26 -9.24 -6.50
C ILE A 126 4.57 -8.44 -6.32
N GLY A 127 5.48 -8.50 -7.29
CA GLY A 127 6.73 -7.75 -7.29
C GLY A 127 6.51 -6.24 -7.24
N GLU A 128 5.57 -5.71 -8.03
CA GLU A 128 5.22 -4.29 -8.01
C GLU A 128 4.69 -3.84 -6.65
N ILE A 129 3.86 -4.67 -5.99
CA ILE A 129 3.37 -4.38 -4.63
C ILE A 129 4.51 -4.45 -3.60
N GLN A 130 5.45 -5.40 -3.74
CA GLN A 130 6.63 -5.47 -2.89
C GLN A 130 7.50 -4.22 -3.01
N LEU A 131 7.78 -3.74 -4.22
CA LEU A 131 8.55 -2.52 -4.45
C LEU A 131 7.85 -1.30 -3.83
N ALA A 132 6.55 -1.16 -4.09
CA ALA A 132 5.75 -0.04 -3.61
C ALA A 132 5.71 0.02 -2.08
N LYS A 133 5.41 -1.11 -1.42
CA LYS A 133 5.38 -1.18 0.04
C LYS A 133 6.75 -1.00 0.66
N ALA A 134 7.81 -1.53 0.02
CA ALA A 134 9.17 -1.47 0.53
C ALA A 134 9.67 -0.02 0.58
N ALA A 135 9.42 0.74 -0.48
CA ALA A 135 9.73 2.16 -0.55
C ALA A 135 9.08 2.92 0.63
N MET A 136 7.78 2.69 0.84
CA MET A 136 7.04 3.36 1.91
C MET A 136 7.54 2.98 3.31
N ARG A 137 7.68 1.69 3.59
CA ARG A 137 8.14 1.20 4.90
C ARG A 137 9.56 1.68 5.20
N ALA A 138 10.45 1.68 4.21
CA ALA A 138 11.80 2.20 4.35
C ALA A 138 11.80 3.69 4.69
N GLY A 139 10.99 4.50 4.00
CA GLY A 139 10.83 5.92 4.32
C GLY A 139 10.34 6.17 5.75
N VAL A 140 9.35 5.40 6.22
CA VAL A 140 8.87 5.44 7.61
C VAL A 140 10.02 5.11 8.57
N ASN A 141 10.72 4.01 8.35
CA ASN A 141 11.79 3.55 9.24
C ASN A 141 12.95 4.55 9.31
N VAL A 142 13.32 5.19 8.20
CA VAL A 142 14.36 6.25 8.18
C VAL A 142 13.93 7.44 9.02
N LEU A 143 12.67 7.91 8.92
CA LEU A 143 12.20 9.02 9.75
C LEU A 143 12.13 8.65 11.23
N LEU A 144 11.72 7.43 11.57
CA LEU A 144 11.74 6.94 12.96
C LEU A 144 13.16 6.93 13.52
N ALA A 145 14.13 6.41 12.76
CA ALA A 145 15.54 6.40 13.13
C ALA A 145 16.10 7.82 13.29
N GLU A 146 15.76 8.74 12.38
CA GLU A 146 16.16 10.15 12.44
C GLU A 146 15.60 10.88 13.68
N ALA A 147 14.41 10.49 14.13
CA ALA A 147 13.80 11.00 15.35
C ALA A 147 14.30 10.27 16.62
N GLY A 148 15.05 9.18 16.49
CA GLY A 148 15.53 8.36 17.60
C GLY A 148 14.40 7.64 18.34
N ILE A 149 13.33 7.26 17.63
CA ILE A 149 12.17 6.57 18.19
C ILE A 149 11.88 5.28 17.41
N THR A 150 11.05 4.42 17.99
CA THR A 150 10.56 3.20 17.36
C THR A 150 9.13 3.37 16.87
N ALA A 151 8.63 2.41 16.08
CA ALA A 151 7.24 2.40 15.67
C ALA A 151 6.27 2.45 16.87
N LYS A 152 6.59 1.77 17.98
CA LYS A 152 5.74 1.72 19.18
C LYS A 152 5.50 3.08 19.83
N ASP A 153 6.41 4.03 19.61
CA ASP A 153 6.31 5.41 20.10
C ASP A 153 5.33 6.26 19.26
N VAL A 154 4.93 5.79 18.07
CA VAL A 154 3.97 6.47 17.21
C VAL A 154 2.58 6.40 17.82
N GLN A 155 2.06 7.55 18.24
CA GLN A 155 0.74 7.66 18.87
C GLN A 155 -0.42 7.68 17.86
N ARG A 156 -0.17 8.16 16.64
CA ARG A 156 -1.17 8.28 15.57
C ARG A 156 -0.50 8.13 14.21
N PHE A 157 -1.08 7.31 13.35
CA PHE A 157 -0.65 7.09 11.97
C PHE A 157 -1.75 7.57 11.02
N VAL A 158 -1.52 8.71 10.35
CA VAL A 158 -2.52 9.33 9.47
C VAL A 158 -2.25 8.93 8.02
N VAL A 159 -3.23 8.29 7.38
CA VAL A 159 -3.16 7.86 5.99
C VAL A 159 -3.97 8.83 5.12
N ALA A 160 -3.28 9.46 4.16
CA ALA A 160 -3.87 10.37 3.21
C ALA A 160 -3.61 9.94 1.76
N GLY A 161 -4.44 10.45 0.84
CA GLY A 161 -4.44 10.13 -0.58
C GLY A 161 -5.71 9.38 -0.98
N ALA A 162 -6.10 9.49 -2.25
CA ALA A 162 -7.32 8.85 -2.76
C ALA A 162 -7.32 7.34 -2.49
N PHE A 163 -6.21 6.67 -2.83
CA PHE A 163 -5.96 5.27 -2.51
C PHE A 163 -6.05 4.98 -1.00
N GLY A 164 -5.36 5.78 -0.19
CA GLY A 164 -5.30 5.63 1.27
C GLY A 164 -6.65 5.70 1.98
N THR A 165 -7.72 6.17 1.33
CA THR A 165 -9.09 6.19 1.86
C THR A 165 -9.71 4.80 1.95
N TYR A 166 -9.38 3.91 1.00
CA TYR A 166 -10.10 2.65 0.79
C TYR A 166 -9.29 1.41 1.18
N ILE A 167 -7.98 1.58 1.41
CA ILE A 167 -7.12 0.48 1.84
C ILE A 167 -7.63 -0.16 3.13
N ASP A 168 -7.44 -1.47 3.22
CA ASP A 168 -7.53 -2.19 4.46
C ASP A 168 -6.24 -2.01 5.27
N VAL A 169 -6.36 -1.40 6.45
CA VAL A 169 -5.20 -1.14 7.32
C VAL A 169 -4.58 -2.46 7.80
N GLN A 170 -5.39 -3.48 8.07
CA GLN A 170 -4.88 -4.77 8.51
C GLN A 170 -4.09 -5.44 7.39
N SER A 171 -4.60 -5.44 6.16
CA SER A 171 -3.90 -6.02 5.00
C SER A 171 -2.58 -5.29 4.71
N ALA A 172 -2.52 -3.97 4.86
CA ALA A 172 -1.27 -3.22 4.78
C ALA A 172 -0.27 -3.61 5.88
N MET A 173 -0.73 -3.89 7.10
CA MET A 173 0.12 -4.41 8.17
C MET A 173 0.55 -5.86 7.94
N ASP A 174 -0.33 -6.71 7.41
CA ASP A 174 -0.08 -8.14 7.17
C ASP A 174 1.07 -8.36 6.18
N ILE A 175 1.25 -7.46 5.22
CA ILE A 175 2.38 -7.48 4.27
C ILE A 175 3.53 -6.56 4.65
N ALA A 176 3.56 -6.06 5.88
CA ALA A 176 4.59 -5.16 6.40
C ALA A 176 4.76 -3.82 5.65
N MET A 177 3.74 -3.37 4.93
CA MET A 177 3.69 -2.02 4.36
C MET A 177 3.61 -0.96 5.46
N PHE A 178 2.78 -1.20 6.47
CA PHE A 178 2.69 -0.37 7.67
C PHE A 178 3.38 -1.04 8.86
N PRO A 179 3.94 -0.25 9.80
CA PRO A 179 4.44 -0.80 11.05
C PRO A 179 3.29 -1.42 11.85
N GLU A 180 3.62 -2.47 12.60
CA GLU A 180 2.66 -3.11 13.52
C GLU A 180 2.29 -2.15 14.65
N LEU A 181 1.06 -1.65 14.60
CA LEU A 181 0.49 -0.73 15.57
C LEU A 181 -0.97 -1.11 15.84
N PRO A 182 -1.50 -0.79 17.04
CA PRO A 182 -2.93 -0.97 17.29
C PRO A 182 -3.77 -0.23 16.26
N LEU A 183 -4.81 -0.88 15.74
CA LEU A 183 -5.66 -0.35 14.67
C LEU A 183 -6.27 1.01 15.01
N GLU A 184 -6.56 1.27 16.29
CA GLU A 184 -7.09 2.54 16.76
C GLU A 184 -6.13 3.73 16.61
N ARG A 185 -4.84 3.47 16.37
CA ARG A 185 -3.85 4.53 16.07
C ARG A 185 -3.90 4.97 14.62
N PHE A 186 -4.50 4.18 13.73
CA PHE A 186 -4.62 4.53 12.32
C PHE A 186 -5.83 5.40 12.05
N GLN A 187 -5.66 6.40 11.17
CA GLN A 187 -6.75 7.22 10.71
C GLN A 187 -6.61 7.54 9.23
N GLN A 188 -7.64 7.20 8.45
CA GLN A 188 -7.74 7.56 7.06
C GLN A 188 -8.46 8.92 6.93
N VAL A 189 -7.85 9.87 6.24
CA VAL A 189 -8.37 11.26 6.10
C VAL A 189 -8.72 11.63 4.66
N GLY A 190 -8.59 10.69 3.73
CA GLY A 190 -8.85 10.87 2.32
C GLY A 190 -7.92 11.88 1.64
N ASN A 191 -8.46 12.70 0.74
CA ASN A 191 -7.69 13.70 -0.01
C ASN A 191 -7.37 14.94 0.84
N ALA A 192 -6.37 14.81 1.70
CA ALA A 192 -5.88 15.89 2.57
C ALA A 192 -5.34 17.09 1.78
N ALA A 193 -4.70 16.86 0.62
CA ALA A 193 -4.20 17.93 -0.24
C ALA A 193 -5.33 18.81 -0.77
N GLY A 194 -6.40 18.19 -1.28
CA GLY A 194 -7.60 18.90 -1.74
C GLY A 194 -8.32 19.65 -0.61
N ALA A 195 -8.42 19.03 0.57
CA ALA A 195 -8.98 19.69 1.74
C ALA A 195 -8.14 20.92 2.17
N GLY A 196 -6.82 20.79 2.24
CA GLY A 196 -5.89 21.87 2.56
C GLY A 196 -5.93 23.02 1.54
N ALA A 197 -6.02 22.70 0.24
CA ALA A 197 -6.16 23.70 -0.82
C ALA A 197 -7.44 24.53 -0.64
N ARG A 198 -8.58 23.88 -0.34
CA ARG A 198 -9.84 24.57 -0.05
C ARG A 198 -9.72 25.48 1.18
N MET A 199 -9.08 25.01 2.25
CA MET A 199 -8.85 25.81 3.46
C MET A 199 -8.01 27.05 3.18
N ALA A 200 -6.90 26.91 2.45
CA ALA A 200 -6.01 28.01 2.09
C ALA A 200 -6.67 29.00 1.11
N LEU A 201 -7.55 28.52 0.23
CA LEU A 201 -8.34 29.35 -0.68
C LEU A 201 -9.28 30.29 0.10
N LEU A 202 -9.97 29.75 1.11
CA LEU A 202 -11.01 30.45 1.87
C LEU A 202 -10.48 31.27 3.06
N SER A 203 -9.23 31.05 3.51
CA SER A 203 -8.69 31.72 4.69
C SER A 203 -7.23 32.14 4.52
N VAL A 204 -6.98 33.45 4.66
CA VAL A 204 -5.63 34.02 4.68
C VAL A 204 -4.83 33.48 5.87
N VAL A 205 -5.48 33.26 7.02
CA VAL A 205 -4.83 32.69 8.22
C VAL A 205 -4.38 31.25 7.95
N ALA A 206 -5.25 30.42 7.34
CA ALA A 206 -4.89 29.05 6.97
C ALA A 206 -3.75 29.02 5.95
N ARG A 207 -3.75 29.95 4.99
CA ARG A 207 -2.68 30.07 3.99
C ARG A 207 -1.33 30.44 4.60
N ARG A 208 -1.31 31.38 5.55
CA ARG A 208 -0.09 31.72 6.31
C ARG A 208 0.41 30.54 7.13
N HIS A 209 -0.51 29.85 7.82
CA HIS A 209 -0.16 28.66 8.59
C HIS A 209 0.44 27.55 7.71
N ALA A 210 -0.10 27.31 6.50
CA ALA A 210 0.48 26.36 5.55
C ALA A 210 1.92 26.74 5.15
N ALA A 211 2.19 28.04 4.92
CA ALA A 211 3.53 28.52 4.64
C ALA A 211 4.49 28.33 5.83
N ASP A 212 4.01 28.55 7.06
CA ASP A 212 4.80 28.32 8.28
C ASP A 212 5.15 26.83 8.47
N ILE A 213 4.21 25.93 8.17
CA ILE A 213 4.46 24.47 8.19
C ILE A 213 5.55 24.12 7.18
N ALA A 214 5.44 24.62 5.95
CA ALA A 214 6.43 24.37 4.91
C ALA A 214 7.83 24.91 5.29
N HIS A 215 7.90 26.07 5.95
CA HIS A 215 9.18 26.63 6.42
C HIS A 215 9.81 25.82 7.56
N LYS A 216 9.01 25.20 8.42
CA LYS A 216 9.48 24.38 9.55
C LYS A 216 9.81 22.93 9.17
N ALA A 217 9.32 22.45 8.04
CA ALA A 217 9.54 21.09 7.58
C ALA A 217 11.03 20.88 7.26
N GLN A 218 11.61 19.83 7.85
CA GLN A 218 12.99 19.42 7.63
C GLN A 218 12.98 18.22 6.68
N TYR A 219 13.46 18.41 5.47
CA TYR A 219 13.52 17.35 4.48
C TYR A 219 14.72 16.43 4.72
N VAL A 220 14.46 15.11 4.76
CA VAL A 220 15.46 14.05 4.84
C VAL A 220 15.63 13.48 3.43
N GLU A 221 16.81 13.70 2.85
CA GLU A 221 17.16 13.19 1.52
C GLU A 221 17.50 11.70 1.59
N LEU A 222 16.72 10.88 0.89
CA LEU A 222 16.84 9.41 0.94
C LEU A 222 17.80 8.85 -0.11
N THR A 223 18.07 9.57 -1.21
CA THR A 223 18.79 9.04 -2.38
C THR A 223 20.18 8.50 -2.04
N ASN A 224 20.87 9.12 -1.08
CA ASN A 224 22.21 8.73 -0.64
C ASN A 224 22.23 8.23 0.82
N ASP A 225 21.07 7.94 1.40
CA ASP A 225 20.97 7.43 2.76
C ASP A 225 21.13 5.91 2.76
N MET A 226 22.25 5.42 3.31
CA MET A 226 22.52 3.98 3.39
C MET A 226 21.43 3.23 4.17
N ARG A 227 20.82 3.89 5.17
CA ARG A 227 19.71 3.31 5.95
C ARG A 227 18.52 3.04 5.04
N PHE A 228 18.24 3.90 4.06
CA PHE A 228 17.11 3.69 3.14
C PHE A 228 17.29 2.41 2.33
N THR A 229 18.45 2.19 1.73
CA THR A 229 18.72 0.99 0.91
C THR A 229 18.62 -0.30 1.73
N GLU A 230 19.17 -0.30 2.95
CA GLU A 230 19.08 -1.42 3.87
C GLU A 230 17.63 -1.70 4.27
N GLN A 231 16.90 -0.67 4.70
CA GLN A 231 15.50 -0.79 5.09
C GLN A 231 14.60 -1.18 3.93
N PHE A 232 14.86 -0.69 2.72
CA PHE A 232 14.14 -1.07 1.51
C PHE A 232 14.32 -2.55 1.20
N THR A 233 15.55 -3.05 1.27
CA THR A 233 15.87 -4.46 1.01
C THR A 233 15.15 -5.38 2.00
N LEU A 234 15.17 -5.03 3.29
CA LEU A 234 14.42 -5.75 4.32
C LEU A 234 12.90 -5.63 4.10
N ALA A 235 12.45 -4.45 3.67
CA ALA A 235 11.03 -4.19 3.43
C ALA A 235 10.45 -4.85 2.17
N MET A 236 11.27 -5.50 1.34
CA MET A 236 10.80 -6.32 0.21
C MET A 236 10.10 -7.62 0.68
N PHE A 237 10.45 -8.14 1.86
CA PHE A 237 9.81 -9.31 2.43
C PHE A 237 8.40 -8.97 2.93
N LEU A 238 7.45 -9.89 2.79
CA LEU A 238 6.06 -9.71 3.27
C LEU A 238 5.95 -9.84 4.80
N SER A 239 6.91 -10.49 5.47
CA SER A 239 6.91 -10.68 6.92
C SER A 239 7.39 -9.44 7.69
N GLN A 240 6.78 -9.18 8.85
CA GLN A 240 7.21 -8.17 9.82
C GLN A 240 8.45 -8.60 10.62
N ASP A 241 8.70 -9.91 10.79
CA ASP A 241 9.72 -10.46 11.70
C ASP A 241 11.16 -10.08 11.32
N LEU A 242 11.39 -9.75 10.06
CA LEU A 242 12.69 -9.34 9.53
C LEU A 242 12.96 -7.83 9.71
N MET A 243 12.01 -7.08 10.28
CA MET A 243 12.04 -5.62 10.39
C MET A 243 12.03 -5.09 11.84
N SER A 244 12.10 -5.99 12.84
CA SER A 244 12.09 -5.66 14.27
C SER A 244 13.47 -5.39 14.84
#